data_AF-A0A7J5ZLA1-F1
#
_entry.id   AF-A0A7J5ZLA1-F1
#
_cell.length_a   1.000
_cell.length_b   1.000
_cell.length_c   1.000
_cell.angle_alpha   90.00
_cell.angle_beta   90.00
_cell.angle_gamma   90.00
#
_symmetry.space_group_name_H-M   'P 1'
#
loop_
_entity.id
_entity.type
_entity.pdbx_description
1 polymer ?
#
loop_
_entity_poly.entity_id
_entity_poly.type
_entity_poly.pdbx_seq_one_letter_code
_entity_poly.pdbx_strand_id
1 'polypeptide(L)'
;MNALELAAQLEECLHLARRDVTAADKMMFKNARGMLSAEMNTLLQEAVDMKWPFVEEKWQYKRSVASEDKVNTTELIGRHLPQLMVLLRASIMAAEPAWAMSVIFLLDRFLY
;
A
#
# COMPACT_ATOMS: atom_id res chain seq x y z
N MET A 1 -7.27 7.44 10.70
CA MET A 1 -5.88 7.73 11.06
C MET A 1 -5.59 9.17 10.71
N ASN A 2 -5.01 9.94 11.63
CA ASN A 2 -4.62 11.34 11.37
C ASN A 2 -3.16 11.44 10.92
N ALA A 3 -2.72 12.63 10.49
CA ALA A 3 -1.36 12.84 9.96
C ALA A 3 -0.24 12.54 10.97
N LEU A 4 -0.44 12.87 12.25
CA LEU A 4 0.55 12.62 13.30
C LEU A 4 0.70 11.12 13.58
N GLU A 5 -0.43 10.41 13.64
CA GLU A 5 -0.47 8.96 13.81
C GLU A 5 0.21 8.24 12.64
N LEU A 6 -0.04 8.70 11.41
CA LEU A 6 0.61 8.16 10.21
C LEU A 6 2.12 8.40 10.21
N ALA A 7 2.56 9.60 10.58
CA ALA A 7 3.99 9.91 10.70
C ALA A 7 4.69 9.02 11.73
N ALA A 8 4.07 8.81 12.90
CA ALA A 8 4.60 7.93 13.93
C ALA A 8 4.70 6.47 13.45
N GLN A 9 3.71 5.98 12.71
CA GLN A 9 3.77 4.63 12.13
C GLN A 9 4.85 4.48 11.05
N LEU A 10 5.08 5.51 10.23
CA LEU A 10 6.16 5.51 9.24
C LEU A 10 7.54 5.52 9.92
N GLU A 11 7.69 6.28 11.01
CA GLU A 11 8.91 6.29 11.82
C GLU A 11 9.17 4.93 12.49
N GLU A 12 8.14 4.29 13.02
CA GLU A 12 8.25 2.91 13.53
C GLU A 12 8.70 1.95 12.42
N CYS A 13 8.09 2.03 11.22
CA CYS A 13 8.47 1.20 10.09
C CYS A 13 9.95 1.35 9.72
N LEU A 14 10.48 2.58 9.74
CA LEU A 14 11.90 2.84 9.51
C LEU A 14 12.81 2.17 10.56
N HIS A 15 12.40 2.20 11.83
CA HIS A 15 13.16 1.53 12.90
C HIS A 15 13.15 0.01 12.72
N LEU A 16 11.98 -0.55 12.36
CA LEU A 16 11.80 -1.98 12.12
C LEU A 16 12.56 -2.49 10.89
N ALA A 17 12.91 -1.62 9.93
CA ALA A 17 13.69 -2.01 8.76
C ALA A 17 15.14 -2.42 9.08
N ARG A 18 15.60 -2.20 10.32
CA ARG A 18 16.98 -2.49 10.75
C ARG A 18 17.13 -3.76 11.59
N ARG A 19 16.04 -4.46 11.92
CA ARG A 19 16.10 -5.68 12.72
C ARG A 19 16.26 -6.94 11.84
N ASP A 20 16.58 -8.03 12.51
CA ASP A 20 16.57 -9.36 11.90
C ASP A 20 15.14 -9.92 11.72
N VAL A 21 14.97 -10.70 10.64
CA VAL A 21 13.70 -11.32 10.25
C VAL A 21 13.48 -12.64 10.99
N THR A 22 12.27 -12.85 11.49
CA THR A 22 11.85 -14.11 12.12
C THR A 22 10.87 -14.90 11.25
N ALA A 23 10.66 -16.18 11.56
CA ALA A 23 9.66 -17.00 10.88
C ALA A 23 8.22 -16.49 11.10
N ALA A 24 7.95 -15.89 12.28
CA ALA A 24 6.66 -15.30 12.60
C ALA A 24 6.34 -14.11 11.68
N ASP A 25 7.35 -13.32 11.33
CA ASP A 25 7.19 -12.14 10.47
C ASP A 25 6.68 -12.51 9.07
N LYS A 26 7.21 -13.61 8.51
CA LYS A 26 6.74 -14.13 7.21
C LYS A 26 5.28 -14.55 7.24
N MET A 27 4.80 -15.09 8.35
CA MET A 27 3.39 -15.44 8.52
C MET A 27 2.52 -14.19 8.68
N MET A 28 2.98 -13.20 9.44
CA MET A 28 2.29 -11.92 9.58
C MET A 28 2.10 -11.23 8.22
N PHE A 29 3.11 -11.23 7.36
CA PHE A 29 3.01 -10.71 5.99
C PHE A 29 1.93 -11.42 5.16
N LYS A 30 1.90 -12.75 5.17
CA LYS A 30 0.87 -13.53 4.44
C LYS A 30 -0.54 -13.19 4.94
N ASN A 31 -0.71 -13.08 6.24
CA ASN A 31 -2.00 -12.74 6.85
C ASN A 31 -2.42 -11.31 6.48
N ALA A 32 -1.50 -10.34 6.59
CA ALA A 32 -1.76 -8.94 6.22
C ALA A 32 -2.20 -8.82 4.76
N ARG A 33 -1.53 -9.52 3.83
CA ARG A 33 -1.91 -9.55 2.41
C ARG A 33 -3.29 -10.18 2.19
N GLY A 34 -3.59 -11.25 2.92
CA GLY A 34 -4.89 -11.95 2.85
C GLY A 34 -6.08 -11.14 3.37
N MET A 35 -5.85 -10.09 4.16
CA MET A 35 -6.90 -9.22 4.71
C MET A 35 -7.29 -8.07 3.77
N LEU A 36 -6.52 -7.84 2.70
CA LEU A 36 -6.80 -6.78 1.74
C LEU A 36 -7.97 -7.13 0.81
N SER A 37 -8.71 -6.11 0.39
CA SER A 37 -9.72 -6.27 -0.65
C SER A 37 -9.10 -6.75 -1.97
N ALA A 38 -9.91 -7.40 -2.82
CA ALA A 38 -9.43 -7.86 -4.12
C ALA A 38 -8.87 -6.70 -4.97
N GLU A 39 -9.54 -5.55 -4.95
CA GLU A 39 -9.09 -4.36 -5.68
C GLU A 39 -7.73 -3.86 -5.18
N MET A 40 -7.52 -3.79 -3.87
CA MET A 40 -6.25 -3.35 -3.30
C MET A 40 -5.12 -4.35 -3.58
N ASN A 41 -5.40 -5.66 -3.50
CA ASN A 41 -4.46 -6.70 -3.87
C ASN A 41 -4.04 -6.60 -5.34
N THR A 42 -4.99 -6.36 -6.26
CA THR A 42 -4.67 -6.13 -7.67
C THR A 42 -3.79 -4.89 -7.82
N LEU A 43 -4.19 -3.74 -7.25
CA LEU A 43 -3.43 -2.50 -7.38
C LEU A 43 -1.99 -2.62 -6.87
N LEU A 44 -1.79 -3.27 -5.71
CA LEU A 44 -0.46 -3.52 -5.16
C LEU A 44 0.35 -4.50 -6.01
N GLN A 45 -0.26 -5.55 -6.55
CA GLN A 45 0.44 -6.47 -7.44
C GLN A 45 0.89 -5.75 -8.73
N GLU A 46 0.08 -4.85 -9.27
CA GLU A 46 0.46 -4.05 -10.44
C GLU A 46 1.63 -3.09 -10.15
N ALA A 47 1.68 -2.54 -8.92
CA ALA A 47 2.82 -1.76 -8.45
C ALA A 47 4.07 -2.63 -8.28
N VAL A 48 3.95 -3.85 -7.71
CA VAL A 48 5.05 -4.82 -7.60
C VAL A 48 5.60 -5.20 -8.98
N ASP A 49 4.71 -5.41 -9.95
CA ASP A 49 5.04 -5.75 -11.33
C ASP A 49 5.56 -4.54 -12.14
N MET A 50 5.63 -3.35 -11.52
CA MET A 50 6.06 -2.09 -12.15
C MET A 50 5.30 -1.78 -13.44
N LYS A 51 3.99 -2.06 -13.50
CA LYS A 51 3.19 -1.90 -14.73
C LYS A 51 3.14 -0.46 -15.23
N TRP A 52 3.35 0.51 -14.35
CA TRP A 52 3.28 1.93 -14.64
C TRP A 52 4.32 2.70 -13.83
N PRO A 53 4.85 3.82 -14.36
CA PRO A 53 5.79 4.68 -13.63
C PRO A 53 5.09 5.57 -12.59
N PHE A 54 3.76 5.72 -12.66
CA PHE A 54 2.94 6.50 -11.72
C PHE A 54 1.60 5.82 -11.50
N VAL A 55 1.06 5.91 -10.28
CA VAL A 55 -0.26 5.37 -9.97
C VAL A 55 -1.29 6.12 -10.82
N GLU A 56 -1.88 5.42 -11.79
CA GLU A 56 -2.82 6.03 -12.72
C GLU A 56 -4.23 6.13 -12.13
N GLU A 57 -4.96 7.17 -12.50
CA GLU A 57 -6.40 7.20 -12.27
C GLU A 57 -7.10 6.43 -13.38
N LYS A 58 -7.85 5.38 -13.04
CA LYS A 58 -8.50 4.51 -14.03
C LYS A 58 -9.46 5.25 -14.97
N TRP A 59 -9.99 6.41 -14.57
CA TRP A 59 -10.87 7.24 -15.40
C TRP A 59 -10.12 8.10 -16.42
N GLN A 60 -8.82 8.36 -16.26
CA GLN A 60 -8.05 9.25 -17.16
C GLN A 60 -7.95 8.71 -18.59
N TYR A 61 -8.15 7.40 -18.78
CA TYR A 61 -8.05 6.74 -20.09
C TYR A 61 -9.40 6.30 -20.68
N LYS A 62 -10.52 6.53 -19.98
CA LYS A 62 -11.85 6.17 -20.48
C LYS A 62 -12.44 7.28 -21.34
N ARG A 63 -12.90 6.94 -22.56
CA ARG A 63 -13.58 7.88 -23.47
C ARG A 63 -14.95 8.35 -22.96
N SER A 64 -15.61 7.57 -22.11
CA SER A 64 -16.86 7.93 -21.44
C SER A 64 -16.71 7.53 -19.97
N VAL A 65 -16.77 8.52 -19.08
CA VAL A 65 -16.56 8.34 -17.63
C VAL A 65 -17.92 8.48 -16.96
N ALA A 66 -18.44 7.38 -16.40
CA ALA A 66 -19.65 7.41 -15.57
C ALA A 66 -19.33 7.97 -14.17
N SER A 67 -20.35 8.31 -13.37
CA SER A 67 -20.10 8.82 -12.02
C SER A 67 -19.45 7.78 -11.12
N GLU A 68 -19.74 6.49 -11.32
CA GLU A 68 -19.06 5.38 -10.63
C GLU A 68 -17.58 5.21 -11.01
N ASP A 69 -17.16 5.71 -12.18
CA ASP A 69 -15.77 5.62 -12.64
C ASP A 69 -14.85 6.64 -11.96
N LYS A 70 -15.42 7.63 -11.28
CA LYS A 70 -14.70 8.71 -10.58
C LYS A 70 -14.20 8.32 -9.20
N VAL A 71 -14.11 7.03 -8.86
CA VAL A 71 -13.40 6.62 -7.64
C VAL A 71 -11.94 6.99 -7.82
N ASN A 72 -11.53 8.05 -7.14
CA ASN A 72 -10.18 8.57 -7.19
C ASN A 72 -9.25 7.57 -6.52
N THR A 73 -8.11 7.25 -7.13
CA THR A 73 -7.14 6.31 -6.55
C THR A 73 -6.71 6.77 -5.14
N THR A 74 -6.62 8.08 -4.91
CA THR A 74 -6.39 8.71 -3.60
C THR A 74 -7.48 8.38 -2.58
N GLU A 75 -8.75 8.35 -2.99
CA GLU A 75 -9.86 8.02 -2.11
C GLU A 75 -9.86 6.52 -1.76
N LEU A 76 -9.55 5.67 -2.74
CA LEU A 76 -9.36 4.23 -2.52
C LEU A 76 -8.22 3.96 -1.53
N ILE A 77 -7.07 4.63 -1.72
CA ILE A 77 -5.92 4.56 -0.82
C ILE A 77 -6.31 5.06 0.57
N GLY A 78 -6.97 6.22 0.67
CA GLY A 78 -7.40 6.79 1.95
C GLY A 78 -8.34 5.87 2.74
N ARG A 79 -9.29 5.20 2.06
CA ARG A 79 -10.19 4.21 2.67
C ARG A 79 -9.45 2.99 3.23
N HIS A 80 -8.34 2.59 2.61
CA HIS A 80 -7.57 1.40 2.99
C HIS A 80 -6.27 1.74 3.74
N LEU A 81 -6.04 3.01 4.07
CA LEU A 81 -4.79 3.50 4.64
C LEU A 81 -4.35 2.73 5.91
N PRO A 82 -5.23 2.40 6.88
CA PRO A 82 -4.81 1.58 8.03
C PRO A 82 -4.31 0.18 7.63
N GLN A 83 -4.96 -0.44 6.65
CA GLN A 83 -4.57 -1.77 6.18
C GLN A 83 -3.28 -1.73 5.37
N LEU A 84 -3.06 -0.65 4.60
CA LEU A 84 -1.80 -0.38 3.91
C LEU A 84 -0.65 -0.22 4.90
N MET A 85 -0.85 0.48 6.02
CA MET A 85 0.18 0.59 7.06
C MET A 85 0.49 -0.75 7.75
N VAL A 86 -0.53 -1.57 8.00
CA VAL A 86 -0.33 -2.95 8.50
C VAL A 86 0.49 -3.77 7.50
N LEU A 87 0.17 -3.69 6.20
CA LEU A 87 0.93 -4.38 5.17
C LEU A 87 2.37 -3.85 5.07
N LEU A 88 2.58 -2.53 5.04
CA LEU A 88 3.91 -1.92 4.98
C LEU A 88 4.79 -2.44 6.11
N ARG A 89 4.28 -2.38 7.35
CA ARG A 89 4.97 -2.90 8.52
C ARG A 89 5.31 -4.36 8.32
N ALA A 90 4.32 -5.20 8.00
CA ALA A 90 4.51 -6.63 7.83
C ALA A 90 5.50 -7.00 6.71
N SER A 91 5.46 -6.27 5.58
CA SER A 91 6.41 -6.42 4.48
C SER A 91 7.84 -6.08 4.89
N ILE A 92 8.02 -5.03 5.68
CA ILE A 92 9.33 -4.68 6.25
C ILE A 92 9.81 -5.78 7.21
N MET A 93 8.96 -6.24 8.14
CA MET A 93 9.35 -7.27 9.12
C MET A 93 9.71 -8.60 8.42
N ALA A 94 9.05 -8.92 7.32
CA ALA A 94 9.24 -10.17 6.58
C ALA A 94 10.38 -10.12 5.54
N ALA A 95 11.06 -8.97 5.40
CA ALA A 95 12.00 -8.68 4.31
C ALA A 95 11.41 -8.93 2.90
N GLU A 96 10.23 -8.35 2.67
CA GLU A 96 9.54 -8.32 1.38
C GLU A 96 9.63 -6.90 0.77
N PRO A 97 10.83 -6.48 0.28
CA PRO A 97 11.07 -5.09 -0.11
C PRO A 97 10.23 -4.65 -1.30
N ALA A 98 9.94 -5.54 -2.25
CA ALA A 98 9.08 -5.22 -3.40
C ALA A 98 7.67 -4.80 -2.95
N TRP A 99 7.12 -5.50 -1.96
CA TRP A 99 5.81 -5.17 -1.38
C TRP A 99 5.86 -3.89 -0.54
N ALA A 100 6.90 -3.72 0.30
CA ALA A 100 7.07 -2.50 1.08
C ALA A 100 7.17 -1.26 0.17
N MET A 101 7.98 -1.32 -0.88
CA MET A 101 8.13 -0.24 -1.85
C MET A 101 6.84 0.03 -2.62
N SER A 102 6.07 -1.01 -2.96
CA SER A 102 4.78 -0.87 -3.63
C SER A 102 3.75 -0.15 -2.75
N VAL A 103 3.73 -0.43 -1.43
CA VAL A 103 2.90 0.32 -0.50
C VAL A 103 3.35 1.79 -0.41
N ILE A 104 4.66 2.04 -0.25
CA ILE A 104 5.20 3.41 -0.23
C ILE A 104 4.82 4.17 -1.50
N PHE A 105 4.90 3.51 -2.66
CA PHE A 105 4.55 4.10 -3.94
C PHE A 105 3.07 4.51 -4.04
N LEU A 106 2.16 3.69 -3.51
CA LEU A 106 0.75 4.09 -3.41
C LEU A 106 0.56 5.25 -2.41
N LEU A 107 1.28 5.23 -1.28
CA LEU A 107 1.17 6.27 -0.27
C LEU A 107 1.74 7.62 -0.72
N ASP A 108 2.76 7.63 -1.59
CA ASP A 108 3.38 8.85 -2.12
C ASP A 108 2.34 9.83 -2.69
N ARG A 109 1.42 9.32 -3.52
CA ARG A 109 0.33 10.12 -4.10
C ARG A 109 -0.72 10.56 -3.08
N PHE A 110 -0.88 9.84 -1.98
CA PHE A 110 -1.85 10.19 -0.94
C PHE A 110 -1.29 11.19 0.08
N LEU A 111 0.03 11.19 0.29
CA LEU A 111 0.72 11.99 1.29
C LEU A 111 1.10 13.40 0.78
N TYR A 112 1.14 13.61 -0.54
CA TYR A 112 1.53 14.86 -1.20
C TYR A 112 0.33 15.62 -1.76
#